data_AF-A0A0D7E893-F1
#
_entry.id   AF-A0A0D7E893-F1
#
_cell.length_a   1.000
_cell.length_b   1.000
_cell.length_c   1.000
_cell.angle_alpha   90.00
_cell.angle_beta   90.00
_cell.angle_gamma   90.00
#
_symmetry.space_group_name_H-M   'P 1'
#
loop_
_entity.id
_entity.type
_entity.pdbx_description
1 polymer ?
#
loop_
_entity_poly.entity_id
_entity_poly.type
_entity_poly.pdbx_seq_one_letter_code
_entity_poly.pdbx_strand_id
1 'polypeptide(L)'
;AAKSKNYGVRLGGIIANRSKDTDQIDKFCAQTGIQRVAHLPDLDVIRKSRLKKMTLFEMDHTDEILAVQQEYLRLASELLEGKQPPALGKPMKDRDIFDLLGFD
;
A
#
# COMPACT_ATOMS: atom_id res chain seq x y z
N ALA A 1 -11.45 13.02 12.56
CA ALA A 1 -11.56 12.49 13.94
C ALA A 1 -12.98 12.02 14.36
N ALA A 2 -14.02 12.03 13.50
CA ALA A 2 -15.36 11.53 13.86
C ALA A 2 -15.56 10.03 13.60
N LYS A 3 -14.98 9.49 12.52
CA LYS A 3 -15.19 8.07 12.13
C LYS A 3 -14.56 7.05 13.09
N SER A 4 -13.40 7.31 13.69
CA SER A 4 -12.76 6.33 14.59
C SER A 4 -13.35 6.33 16.02
N LYS A 5 -13.91 7.46 16.47
CA LYS A 5 -14.57 7.58 17.78
C LYS A 5 -15.94 6.93 17.80
N ASN A 6 -16.68 7.01 16.69
CA ASN A 6 -18.07 6.54 16.61
C ASN A 6 -18.21 5.19 15.88
N TYR A 7 -17.15 4.68 15.26
CA TYR A 7 -17.19 3.45 14.46
C TYR A 7 -15.95 2.58 14.70
N GLY A 8 -16.09 1.27 14.52
CA GLY A 8 -15.02 0.28 14.67
C GLY A 8 -13.93 0.34 13.59
N VAL A 9 -14.05 1.24 12.60
CA VAL A 9 -13.08 1.37 11.51
C VAL A 9 -11.73 1.90 12.02
N ARG A 10 -10.64 1.29 11.55
CA ARG A 10 -9.27 1.66 11.89
C ARG A 10 -8.38 1.59 10.64
N LEU A 11 -7.18 2.17 10.72
CA LEU A 11 -6.22 2.14 9.62
C LEU A 11 -5.56 0.76 9.55
N GLY A 12 -5.64 0.10 8.40
CA GLY A 12 -5.02 -1.22 8.16
C GLY A 12 -3.58 -1.16 7.67
N GLY A 13 -3.11 0.01 7.21
CA GLY A 13 -1.75 0.20 6.68
C GLY A 13 -1.73 0.95 5.35
N ILE A 14 -0.54 1.01 4.74
CA ILE A 14 -0.28 1.70 3.46
C ILE A 14 0.15 0.67 2.41
N ILE A 15 -0.42 0.75 1.21
CA ILE A 15 0.02 0.01 0.03
C ILE A 15 0.84 0.97 -0.84
N ALA A 16 2.15 0.74 -0.93
CA ALA A 16 2.99 1.48 -1.87
C ALA A 16 2.73 0.93 -3.27
N ASN A 17 2.20 1.75 -4.17
CA ASN A 17 1.79 1.31 -5.49
C ASN A 17 2.42 2.19 -6.57
N ARG A 18 2.93 1.53 -7.63
CA ARG A 18 3.54 2.17 -8.79
C ARG A 18 4.75 3.03 -8.41
N SER A 19 5.61 2.51 -7.53
CA SER A 19 6.86 3.14 -7.16
C SER A 19 8.02 2.15 -7.33
N LYS A 20 9.19 2.64 -7.75
CA LYS A 20 10.41 1.83 -7.80
C LYS A 20 10.89 1.53 -6.38
N ASP A 21 11.00 2.58 -5.58
CA ASP A 21 11.46 2.54 -4.19
C ASP A 21 10.35 3.04 -3.24
N THR A 22 10.56 2.89 -1.93
CA THR A 22 9.59 3.24 -0.89
C THR A 22 10.14 4.16 0.19
N ASP A 23 11.32 4.76 -0.02
CA ASP A 23 12.04 5.55 0.99
C ASP A 23 11.19 6.68 1.60
N GLN A 24 10.48 7.44 0.77
CA GLN A 24 9.61 8.53 1.24
C GLN A 24 8.37 8.02 1.98
N ILE A 25 7.81 6.90 1.53
CA ILE A 25 6.67 6.25 2.20
C ILE A 25 7.12 5.74 3.56
N ASP A 26 8.29 5.11 3.63
CA ASP A 26 8.83 4.54 4.86
C ASP A 26 9.21 5.64 5.87
N LYS A 27 9.72 6.80 5.40
CA LYS A 27 9.90 8.00 6.25
C LYS A 27 8.58 8.49 6.83
N PHE A 28 7.52 8.58 6.01
CA PHE A 28 6.20 8.98 6.47
C PHE A 28 5.60 7.98 7.46
N CYS A 29 5.73 6.68 7.20
CA CYS A 29 5.33 5.59 8.09
C CYS A 29 5.99 5.73 9.47
N ALA A 30 7.30 6.00 9.50
CA ALA A 30 8.06 6.19 10.74
C ALA A 30 7.54 7.37 11.59
N GLN A 31 7.12 8.48 10.96
CA GLN A 31 6.60 9.65 11.68
C GLN A 31 5.15 9.49 12.14
N THR A 32 4.33 8.73 11.39
CA THR A 32 2.90 8.61 11.64
C THR A 32 2.50 7.37 12.45
N GLY A 33 3.41 6.39 12.57
CA GLY A 33 3.15 5.11 13.23
C GLY A 33 2.21 4.20 12.43
N ILE A 34 2.07 4.44 11.12
CA ILE A 34 1.34 3.56 10.19
C ILE A 34 2.38 2.70 9.47
N GLN A 35 2.10 1.42 9.23
CA GLN A 35 3.01 0.53 8.52
C GLN A 35 2.63 0.37 7.05
N ARG A 36 3.65 0.21 6.20
CA ARG A 36 3.48 -0.26 4.83
C ARG A 36 3.23 -1.78 4.85
N VAL A 37 2.14 -2.20 4.23
CA VAL A 37 1.68 -3.61 4.22
C VAL A 37 1.93 -4.32 2.89
N ALA A 38 2.17 -3.57 1.82
CA ALA A 38 2.54 -4.12 0.52
C ALA A 38 3.32 -3.09 -0.31
N HIS A 39 4.09 -3.61 -1.27
CA HIS A 39 4.75 -2.82 -2.30
C HIS A 39 4.49 -3.45 -3.67
N LEU A 40 3.78 -2.71 -4.51
CA LEU A 40 3.47 -3.05 -5.89
C LEU A 40 4.31 -2.15 -6.80
N PRO A 41 5.41 -2.64 -7.37
CA PRO A 41 6.27 -1.84 -8.23
C PRO A 41 5.57 -1.38 -9.51
N ASP A 42 6.18 -0.44 -10.23
CA ASP A 42 5.69 -0.05 -11.55
C ASP A 42 5.99 -1.16 -12.57
N LEU A 43 5.04 -2.09 -12.71
CA LEU A 43 5.16 -3.24 -13.59
C LEU A 43 4.21 -3.10 -14.78
N ASP A 44 4.76 -3.18 -15.99
CA ASP A 44 4.01 -2.99 -17.24
C ASP A 44 2.87 -4.01 -17.41
N VAL A 45 2.98 -5.19 -16.79
CA VAL A 45 1.92 -6.21 -16.78
C VAL A 45 0.61 -5.72 -16.16
N ILE A 46 0.68 -4.87 -15.13
CA ILE A 46 -0.50 -4.28 -14.49
C ILE A 46 -1.21 -3.34 -15.46
N ARG A 47 -0.44 -2.52 -16.19
CA ARG A 47 -0.98 -1.64 -17.24
C ARG A 47 -1.59 -2.45 -18.40
N LYS A 48 -0.92 -3.52 -18.84
CA LYS A 48 -1.41 -4.43 -19.88
C LYS A 48 -2.71 -5.12 -19.49
N SER A 49 -2.86 -5.55 -18.23
CA SER A 49 -4.10 -6.16 -17.72
C SER A 49 -5.30 -5.23 -17.90
N ARG A 50 -5.11 -3.94 -17.58
CA ARG A 50 -6.14 -2.89 -17.74
C ARG A 50 -6.53 -2.69 -19.20
N LEU A 51 -5.55 -2.65 -20.11
CA LEU A 51 -5.82 -2.54 -21.55
C LEU A 51 -6.59 -3.75 -22.10
N LYS A 52 -6.29 -4.94 -21.59
CA LYS A 52 -7.01 -6.18 -21.91
C LYS A 52 -8.35 -6.32 -21.18
N LYS A 53 -8.73 -5.37 -20.32
CA LYS A 53 -9.94 -5.38 -19.48
C LYS A 53 -10.08 -6.64 -18.60
N MET A 54 -8.95 -7.09 -18.05
CA MET A 54 -8.90 -8.26 -17.19
C MET A 54 -7.99 -8.01 -15.99
N THR A 55 -8.22 -8.78 -14.94
CA THR A 55 -7.36 -8.86 -13.76
C THR A 55 -6.07 -9.60 -14.10
N LEU A 56 -5.04 -9.44 -13.26
CA LEU A 56 -3.79 -10.19 -13.42
C LEU A 56 -3.98 -11.70 -13.32
N PHE A 57 -5.01 -12.16 -12.61
CA PHE A 57 -5.34 -13.58 -12.43
C PHE A 57 -5.97 -14.22 -13.68
N GLU A 58 -6.41 -13.40 -14.62
CA GLU A 58 -7.00 -13.83 -15.90
C GLU A 58 -6.00 -13.70 -17.07
N MET A 59 -4.79 -13.20 -16.82
CA MET A 59 -3.76 -13.06 -17.84
C MET A 59 -2.98 -14.36 -18.06
N ASP A 60 -2.38 -14.49 -19.24
CA ASP A 60 -1.47 -15.59 -19.59
C ASP A 60 -0.33 -15.72 -18.58
N HIS A 61 0.07 -16.94 -18.23
CA HIS A 61 1.11 -17.18 -17.24
C HIS A 61 2.48 -16.73 -17.73
N THR A 62 3.08 -15.80 -16.99
CA THR A 62 4.49 -15.39 -17.11
C THR A 62 5.07 -15.23 -15.71
N ASP A 63 6.41 -15.30 -15.59
CA ASP A 63 7.09 -15.14 -14.29
C ASP A 63 6.78 -13.78 -13.65
N GLU A 64 6.69 -12.72 -14.46
CA GLU A 64 6.30 -11.39 -14.01
C GLU A 64 4.87 -11.36 -13.45
N ILE A 65 3.91 -11.97 -14.15
CA ILE A 65 2.51 -12.01 -13.69
C ILE A 65 2.39 -12.84 -12.42
N LEU A 66 3.09 -13.97 -12.33
CA LEU A 66 3.09 -14.84 -11.16
C LEU A 66 3.61 -14.10 -9.93
N ALA A 67 4.71 -13.35 -10.06
CA ALA A 67 5.27 -12.57 -8.96
C ALA A 67 4.27 -11.54 -8.42
N VAL A 68 3.54 -10.84 -9.29
CA VAL A 68 2.53 -9.85 -8.86
C VAL A 68 1.31 -10.53 -8.25
N GLN A 69 0.84 -11.64 -8.83
CA GLN A 69 -0.26 -12.43 -8.26
C GLN A 69 0.08 -12.90 -6.84
N GLN A 70 1.31 -13.39 -6.63
CA GLN A 70 1.78 -13.82 -5.31
C GLN A 70 1.77 -12.70 -4.29
N GLU A 71 2.19 -11.48 -4.66
CA GLU A 71 2.14 -10.32 -3.76
C GLU A 71 0.70 -9.94 -3.40
N TYR A 72 -0.24 -9.99 -4.35
CA TYR A 72 -1.66 -9.78 -4.06
C TYR A 72 -2.24 -10.85 -3.14
N LEU A 73 -1.89 -12.13 -3.34
CA LEU A 73 -2.35 -13.23 -2.50
C LEU A 73 -1.76 -13.14 -1.08
N ARG A 74 -0.48 -12.77 -0.95
CA ARG A 74 0.17 -12.50 0.33
C ARG A 74 -0.57 -11.40 1.09
N LEU A 75 -0.80 -10.26 0.44
CA LEU A 75 -1.55 -9.14 1.03
C LEU A 75 -2.97 -9.55 1.43
N ALA A 76 -3.69 -10.29 0.58
CA ALA A 76 -5.04 -10.75 0.87
C ALA A 76 -5.08 -11.69 2.09
N SER A 77 -4.13 -12.63 2.20
CA SER A 77 -3.98 -13.52 3.36
C SER A 77 -3.69 -12.73 4.63
N GLU A 78 -2.78 -11.74 4.59
CA GLU A 78 -2.48 -10.91 5.76
C GLU A 78 -3.68 -10.10 6.25
N LEU A 79 -4.47 -9.55 5.32
CA LEU A 79 -5.69 -8.81 5.65
C LEU A 79 -6.79 -9.71 6.21
N LEU A 80 -6.97 -10.90 5.64
CA LEU A 80 -7.97 -11.86 6.09
C LEU A 80 -7.66 -12.40 7.48
N GLU A 81 -6.39 -12.73 7.73
CA GLU A 81 -5.93 -13.27 9.01
C GLU A 81 -5.77 -12.19 10.09
N GLY A 82 -5.85 -10.91 9.71
CA GLY A 82 -5.68 -9.80 10.65
C GLY A 82 -4.29 -9.77 11.28
N LYS A 83 -3.26 -10.21 10.55
CA LYS A 83 -1.87 -10.32 11.06
C LYS A 83 -1.30 -8.98 11.52
N GLN A 84 -1.75 -7.88 10.91
CA GLN A 84 -1.33 -6.54 11.28
C GLN A 84 -2.38 -5.90 12.19
N PRO A 85 -2.01 -5.52 13.44
CA PRO A 85 -2.93 -4.84 14.32
C PRO A 85 -3.30 -3.48 13.72
N PRO A 86 -4.53 -3.00 13.92
CA PRO A 86 -4.93 -1.72 13.36
C PRO A 86 -4.06 -0.58 13.90
N ALA A 87 -3.53 0.24 13.00
CA ALA A 87 -2.76 1.42 13.38
C ALA A 87 -3.69 2.52 13.88
N LEU A 88 -3.31 3.19 14.97
CA LEU A 88 -3.98 4.41 15.40
C LEU A 88 -3.72 5.55 14.41
N GLY A 89 -2.48 5.63 13.90
CA GLY A 89 -2.00 6.64 12.95
C GLY A 89 -2.12 8.07 13.48
N LYS A 90 -1.00 8.78 13.62
CA LYS A 90 -1.03 10.20 13.96
C LYS A 90 -0.86 11.02 12.68
N PRO A 91 -1.87 11.82 12.26
CA PRO A 91 -1.70 12.69 11.10
C PRO A 91 -0.64 13.75 11.40
N MET A 92 0.19 14.05 10.41
CA MET A 92 1.12 15.17 10.43
C MET A 92 0.39 16.48 10.10
N LYS A 93 0.95 17.62 10.52
CA LYS A 93 0.50 18.92 9.99
C LYS A 93 1.06 19.11 8.58
N ASP A 94 0.40 19.93 7.78
CA ASP A 94 0.82 20.21 6.40
C ASP A 94 2.28 20.68 6.34
N ARG A 95 2.66 21.65 7.19
CA ARG A 95 4.05 22.11 7.27
C ARG A 95 5.03 20.97 7.57
N ASP A 96 4.72 20.12 8.55
CA ASP A 96 5.60 19.05 8.99
C ASP A 96 5.83 18.00 7.87
N ILE A 97 4.82 17.74 7.03
CA ILE A 97 4.97 16.80 5.90
C ILE A 97 5.75 17.40 4.73
N PHE A 98 5.61 18.71 4.48
CA PHE A 98 6.46 19.42 3.51
C PHE A 98 7.93 19.38 3.94
N ASP A 99 8.20 19.70 5.22
CA ASP A 99 9.55 19.69 5.78
C ASP A 99 10.16 18.27 5.79
N LEU A 100 9.36 17.22 6.05
CA LEU A 100 9.83 15.83 6.09
C LEU A 100 10.24 15.29 4.72
N LEU A 101 9.44 15.56 3.70
CA LEU A 101 9.61 14.95 2.38
C LEU A 101 10.62 15.70 1.50
N GLY A 102 11.06 16.89 1.93
CA GLY A 102 12.07 17.68 1.24
C GLY A 102 11.53 18.23 -0.08
N PHE A 103 10.78 19.32 0.00
CA PHE A 103 10.42 20.14 -1.16
C PHE A 103 11.24 21.45 -1.24
N ASP A 104 12.25 21.62 -0.38
CA ASP A 104 13.20 22.73 -0.34
C ASP A 104 14.62 22.28 -0.71
#